data_AF-A0AAD4LLN7-F1
#
_entry.id   AF-A0AAD4LLN7-F1
#
_cell.length_a   1.000
_cell.length_b   1.000
_cell.length_c   1.000
_cell.angle_alpha   90.00
_cell.angle_beta   90.00
_cell.angle_gamma   90.00
#
_symmetry.space_group_name_H-M   'P 1'
#
loop_
_entity.id
_entity.type
_entity.pdbx_description
1 polymer ?
#
loop_
_entity_poly.entity_id
_entity_poly.type
_entity_poly.pdbx_seq_one_letter_code
_entity_poly.pdbx_strand_id
1 'polypeptide(L)'
;MTVVSSLDPGGIFGPRTQYLSHLEQPFVGTFPPGNPEVGPSFPIPQQVLAQTTSQPIGSGAPCGNPTPPGSSSARLLHPAYSSAPPPFLPHDPRLVMFSVLPGRVDNQPQPVSVSVIGPTGHVQSPRTTPMRRRNRLSASPPNAYPRPSKPKPPVQWYCPVPGCGIPSGRQQERDRHLKSHLPCSIACSFDPCLWRGDRVDTFTKHLCDKHQTNEPDGHGYQLYDPRPLVDGIVKGLISIEDATQRAIEKVEETALRIGKLEILDDPSGPKRKRGFR
;
A
#
# COMPACT_ATOMS: atom_id res chain seq x y z
N MET A 1 -47.25 30.07 -11.45
CA MET A 1 -46.03 30.21 -10.62
C MET A 1 -45.16 29.03 -10.91
N THR A 2 -44.17 29.19 -11.78
CA THR A 2 -43.33 28.12 -12.30
C THR A 2 -41.94 28.32 -11.72
N VAL A 3 -41.52 27.43 -10.82
CA VAL A 3 -40.21 27.50 -10.19
C VAL A 3 -39.22 26.82 -11.13
N VAL A 4 -38.38 27.62 -11.78
CA VAL A 4 -37.27 27.14 -12.60
C VAL A 4 -36.08 27.00 -11.66
N SER A 5 -35.75 25.76 -11.27
CA SER A 5 -34.54 25.47 -10.51
C SER A 5 -33.32 25.57 -11.43
N SER A 6 -32.53 26.61 -11.21
CA SER A 6 -31.27 26.87 -11.89
C SER A 6 -30.22 25.84 -11.42
N LEU A 7 -29.68 25.07 -12.36
CA LEU A 7 -28.53 24.18 -12.15
C LEU A 7 -27.25 25.02 -12.26
N ASP A 8 -26.44 25.06 -11.21
CA ASP A 8 -25.09 25.62 -11.21
C ASP A 8 -24.12 24.70 -11.98
N PRO A 9 -23.39 25.20 -12.99
CA PRO A 9 -22.35 24.42 -13.65
C PRO A 9 -20.96 24.76 -13.09
N GLY A 10 -20.18 23.71 -12.80
CA GLY A 10 -18.72 23.77 -12.99
C GLY A 10 -17.88 24.32 -11.84
N GLY A 11 -17.76 23.53 -10.77
CA GLY A 11 -16.59 23.63 -9.87
C GLY A 11 -15.35 23.10 -10.58
N ILE A 12 -14.48 24.00 -11.05
CA ILE A 12 -13.15 23.69 -11.58
C ILE A 12 -12.28 23.18 -10.42
N PHE A 13 -12.15 21.86 -10.28
CA PHE A 13 -11.16 21.24 -9.40
C PHE A 13 -9.79 21.34 -10.06
N GLY A 14 -8.94 22.24 -9.54
CA GLY A 14 -7.54 22.35 -9.95
C GLY A 14 -6.72 21.09 -9.63
N PRO A 15 -5.75 20.70 -10.47
CA PRO A 15 -4.94 19.51 -10.24
C PRO A 15 -3.77 19.86 -9.32
N ARG A 16 -3.91 19.62 -8.01
CA ARG A 16 -2.73 19.55 -7.13
C ARG A 16 -3.01 18.79 -5.84
N THR A 17 -2.86 17.47 -5.89
CA THR A 17 -2.61 16.66 -4.71
C THR A 17 -1.29 15.90 -4.88
N GLN A 18 -0.20 16.63 -4.67
CA GLN A 18 1.06 16.02 -4.21
C GLN A 18 0.93 15.85 -2.71
N TYR A 19 0.60 14.66 -2.21
CA TYR A 19 0.64 14.39 -0.77
C TYR A 19 1.14 12.97 -0.50
N LEU A 20 2.43 12.86 -0.24
CA LEU A 20 3.06 11.70 0.42
C LEU A 20 3.84 12.13 1.68
N SER A 21 3.69 13.38 2.14
CA SER A 21 4.59 13.99 3.14
C SER A 21 3.93 14.47 4.44
N HIS A 22 2.63 14.26 4.69
CA HIS A 22 1.97 14.95 5.82
C HIS A 22 0.88 14.18 6.59
N LEU A 23 0.87 12.84 6.57
CA LEU A 23 -0.07 12.05 7.37
C LEU A 23 0.57 11.54 8.68
N GLU A 24 1.02 12.47 9.52
CA GLU A 24 1.26 12.20 10.95
C GLU A 24 0.36 13.14 11.76
N GLN A 25 -0.94 12.84 11.81
CA GLN A 25 -1.76 13.32 12.92
C GLN A 25 -1.91 12.19 13.94
N PRO A 26 -1.57 12.41 15.22
CA PRO A 26 -1.79 11.41 16.25
C PRO A 26 -3.28 11.18 16.46
N PHE A 27 -3.70 9.93 16.30
CA PHE A 27 -5.08 9.52 16.52
C PHE A 27 -5.37 9.48 18.02
N VAL A 28 -5.89 10.58 18.57
CA VAL A 28 -6.45 10.61 19.94
C VAL A 28 -7.90 10.13 19.85
N GLY A 29 -8.09 8.82 19.91
CA GLY A 29 -9.41 8.24 20.12
C GLY A 29 -9.85 8.47 21.56
N THR A 30 -10.80 9.38 21.77
CA THR A 30 -11.49 9.53 23.05
C THR A 30 -12.39 8.31 23.25
N PHE A 31 -11.92 7.31 23.97
CA PHE A 31 -12.76 6.21 24.43
C PHE A 31 -13.62 6.70 25.61
N PRO A 32 -14.95 6.50 25.59
CA PRO A 32 -15.76 6.74 26.77
C PRO A 32 -15.38 5.73 27.87
N PRO A 33 -15.28 6.14 29.15
CA PRO A 33 -15.05 5.22 30.25
C PRO A 33 -16.29 4.35 30.48
N GLY A 34 -16.27 3.14 29.93
CA GLY A 34 -17.23 2.09 30.25
C GLY A 34 -16.84 1.41 31.56
N ASN A 35 -17.70 1.52 32.58
CA ASN A 35 -17.62 0.77 33.83
C ASN A 35 -17.62 -0.75 33.55
N PRO A 36 -16.74 -1.54 34.19
CA PRO A 36 -16.88 -2.99 34.18
C PRO A 36 -17.96 -3.40 35.19
N GLU A 37 -19.16 -3.70 34.69
CA GLU A 37 -20.14 -4.46 35.47
C GLU A 37 -19.65 -5.90 35.62
N VAL A 38 -19.36 -6.28 36.87
CA VAL A 38 -19.06 -7.64 37.27
C VAL A 38 -20.38 -8.41 37.30
N GLY A 39 -20.62 -9.22 36.26
CA GLY A 39 -21.76 -10.13 36.15
C GLY A 39 -21.31 -11.59 35.96
N PRO A 40 -22.11 -12.58 36.39
CA PRO A 40 -21.61 -13.84 36.94
C PRO A 40 -21.32 -14.94 35.91
N SER A 41 -20.53 -15.90 36.40
CA SER A 41 -20.09 -17.17 35.82
C SER A 41 -21.09 -17.85 34.88
N PHE A 42 -20.62 -18.12 33.66
CA PHE A 42 -21.28 -19.04 32.73
C PHE A 42 -20.89 -20.50 33.02
N PRO A 43 -21.81 -21.45 32.80
CA PRO A 43 -21.58 -22.87 33.05
C PRO A 43 -20.67 -23.51 31.99
N ILE A 44 -19.91 -24.48 32.47
CA ILE A 44 -18.98 -25.36 31.74
C ILE A 44 -19.71 -26.10 30.60
N PRO A 45 -19.21 -26.07 29.35
CA PRO A 45 -19.72 -26.93 28.29
C PRO A 45 -19.29 -28.39 28.53
N GLN A 46 -20.26 -29.29 28.55
CA GLN A 46 -20.05 -30.74 28.53
C GLN A 46 -19.27 -31.16 27.29
N GLN A 47 -18.29 -32.04 27.48
CA GLN A 47 -17.55 -32.69 26.42
C GLN A 47 -18.48 -33.63 25.63
N VAL A 48 -18.69 -33.31 24.35
CA VAL A 48 -19.35 -34.23 23.41
C VAL A 48 -18.27 -35.14 22.81
N LEU A 49 -18.49 -36.43 23.01
CA LEU A 49 -17.70 -37.57 22.55
C LEU A 49 -17.61 -37.57 21.00
N ALA A 50 -16.40 -37.47 20.45
CA ALA A 50 -16.17 -37.60 19.02
C ALA A 50 -16.25 -39.08 18.60
N GLN A 51 -17.24 -39.44 17.77
CA GLN A 51 -17.31 -40.73 17.10
C GLN A 51 -16.44 -40.70 15.84
N THR A 52 -15.44 -41.57 15.80
CA THR A 52 -14.56 -41.80 14.65
C THR A 52 -15.31 -42.63 13.60
N THR A 53 -15.74 -42.01 12.50
CA THR A 53 -16.20 -42.72 11.29
C THR A 53 -15.03 -42.84 10.32
N SER A 54 -14.55 -44.05 10.11
CA SER A 54 -13.60 -44.41 9.05
C SER A 54 -14.33 -44.50 7.71
N GLN A 55 -13.82 -43.79 6.70
CA GLN A 55 -14.23 -43.95 5.30
C GLN A 55 -13.10 -44.67 4.54
N PRO A 56 -13.42 -45.58 3.61
CA PRO A 56 -12.44 -46.34 2.85
C PRO A 56 -11.77 -45.51 1.75
N ILE A 57 -10.52 -45.85 1.50
CA ILE A 57 -9.62 -45.31 0.48
C ILE A 57 -10.16 -45.70 -0.91
N GLY A 58 -10.66 -44.70 -1.64
CA GLY A 58 -11.01 -44.82 -3.06
C GLY A 58 -9.84 -44.38 -3.93
N SER A 59 -9.21 -45.34 -4.62
CA SER A 59 -8.20 -45.12 -5.66
C SER A 59 -8.84 -44.76 -7.01
N GLY A 60 -8.25 -43.81 -7.72
CA GLY A 60 -8.51 -43.50 -9.15
C GLY A 60 -8.32 -42.02 -9.42
N ALA A 61 -7.75 -41.51 -10.51
CA ALA A 61 -7.10 -42.04 -11.71
C ALA A 61 -6.17 -40.89 -12.23
N PRO A 62 -5.21 -41.14 -13.14
CA PRO A 62 -4.30 -40.11 -13.62
C PRO A 62 -4.99 -39.12 -14.58
N CYS A 63 -4.98 -37.83 -14.24
CA CYS A 63 -5.44 -36.75 -15.10
C CYS A 63 -4.46 -36.55 -16.26
N GLY A 64 -4.88 -36.94 -17.46
CA GLY A 64 -4.27 -36.51 -18.71
C GLY A 64 -4.55 -35.03 -18.97
N ASN A 65 -3.53 -34.29 -19.39
CA ASN A 65 -3.63 -32.88 -19.78
C ASN A 65 -4.22 -32.77 -21.19
N PRO A 66 -5.37 -32.11 -21.40
CA PRO A 66 -5.78 -31.72 -22.74
C PRO A 66 -5.07 -30.42 -23.14
N THR A 67 -4.31 -30.52 -24.23
CA THR A 67 -3.72 -29.38 -24.96
C THR A 67 -4.85 -28.52 -25.55
N PRO A 68 -4.86 -27.19 -25.34
CA PRO A 68 -5.84 -26.34 -26.02
C PRO A 68 -5.48 -26.16 -27.51
N PRO A 69 -6.46 -26.21 -28.43
CA PRO A 69 -6.22 -25.97 -29.85
C PRO A 69 -5.98 -24.48 -30.12
N GLY A 70 -5.13 -24.22 -31.12
CA GLY A 70 -4.69 -22.90 -31.54
C GLY A 70 -5.85 -21.98 -31.93
N SER A 71 -5.84 -20.78 -31.34
CA SER A 71 -6.74 -19.70 -31.72
C SER A 71 -6.11 -18.88 -32.84
N SER A 72 -6.64 -19.08 -34.03
CA SER A 72 -6.35 -18.32 -35.25
C SER A 72 -6.77 -16.85 -35.12
N SER A 73 -5.84 -15.97 -35.49
CA SER A 73 -6.04 -14.52 -35.57
C SER A 73 -7.16 -14.14 -36.56
N ALA A 74 -8.17 -13.44 -36.07
CA ALA A 74 -9.03 -12.60 -36.90
C ALA A 74 -8.62 -11.13 -36.67
N ARG A 75 -7.95 -10.54 -37.66
CA ARG A 75 -7.69 -9.10 -37.74
C ARG A 75 -9.01 -8.40 -38.10
N LEU A 76 -9.65 -7.77 -37.13
CA LEU A 76 -10.71 -6.81 -37.38
C LEU A 76 -10.06 -5.45 -37.74
N LEU A 77 -10.23 -5.05 -38.99
CA LEU A 77 -9.93 -3.72 -39.49
C LEU A 77 -10.96 -2.75 -38.87
N HIS A 78 -10.52 -1.85 -37.99
CA HIS A 78 -11.36 -0.76 -37.51
C HIS A 78 -11.40 0.40 -38.52
N PRO A 79 -12.53 1.11 -38.66
CA PRO A 79 -12.62 2.30 -39.50
C PRO A 79 -11.89 3.48 -38.85
N ALA A 80 -11.09 4.19 -39.65
CA ALA A 80 -10.42 5.41 -39.25
C ALA A 80 -11.46 6.54 -39.01
N TYR A 81 -11.72 6.87 -37.75
CA TYR A 81 -12.35 8.13 -37.39
C TYR A 81 -11.27 9.18 -37.17
N SER A 82 -11.17 10.10 -38.14
CA SER A 82 -10.34 11.30 -38.08
C SER A 82 -11.09 12.37 -37.29
N SER A 83 -10.76 12.53 -36.01
CA SER A 83 -11.26 13.64 -35.19
C SER A 83 -10.42 14.88 -35.47
N ALA A 84 -11.04 15.89 -36.10
CA ALA A 84 -10.45 17.22 -36.21
C ALA A 84 -10.18 17.81 -34.81
N PRO A 85 -9.08 18.54 -34.60
CA PRO A 85 -8.78 19.17 -33.32
C PRO A 85 -9.79 20.29 -33.03
N PRO A 86 -10.24 20.47 -31.77
CA PRO A 86 -11.11 21.57 -31.41
C PRO A 86 -10.37 22.92 -31.54
N PRO A 87 -11.09 24.01 -31.86
CA PRO A 87 -10.49 25.34 -31.98
C PRO A 87 -10.02 25.85 -30.61
N PHE A 88 -8.81 26.41 -30.59
CA PHE A 88 -8.24 27.09 -29.44
C PHE A 88 -9.10 28.29 -29.04
N LEU A 89 -9.56 28.31 -27.79
CA LEU A 89 -10.16 29.51 -27.19
C LEU A 89 -9.04 30.48 -26.76
N PRO A 90 -9.24 31.80 -26.94
CA PRO A 90 -8.25 32.82 -26.60
C PRO A 90 -8.09 32.96 -25.08
N HIS A 91 -6.84 32.95 -24.61
CA HIS A 91 -6.48 33.23 -23.23
C HIS A 91 -6.74 34.71 -22.87
N ASP A 92 -7.51 34.94 -21.81
CA ASP A 92 -7.68 36.25 -21.17
C ASP A 92 -6.50 36.52 -20.19
N PRO A 93 -5.68 37.57 -20.40
CA PRO A 93 -4.45 37.79 -19.64
C PRO A 93 -4.61 38.55 -18.31
N ARG A 94 -5.77 38.50 -17.63
CA ARG A 94 -6.08 39.44 -16.53
C ARG A 94 -6.23 38.91 -15.09
N LEU A 95 -5.66 37.76 -14.73
CA LEU A 95 -5.58 37.37 -13.31
C LEU A 95 -4.22 36.75 -12.95
N VAL A 96 -3.23 37.61 -12.69
CA VAL A 96 -2.03 37.26 -11.92
C VAL A 96 -2.00 38.14 -10.66
N MET A 97 -2.77 37.74 -9.65
CA MET A 97 -2.61 38.27 -8.30
C MET A 97 -1.56 37.41 -7.59
N PHE A 98 -0.36 37.94 -7.46
CA PHE A 98 0.73 37.37 -6.69
C PHE A 98 0.39 37.43 -5.19
N SER A 99 0.12 36.29 -4.57
CA SER A 99 0.12 36.18 -3.11
C SER A 99 1.55 36.03 -2.62
N VAL A 100 2.08 37.12 -2.04
CA VAL A 100 3.32 37.13 -1.28
C VAL A 100 3.08 36.41 0.04
N LEU A 101 3.78 35.28 0.26
CA LEU A 101 3.79 34.59 1.55
C LEU A 101 4.84 35.25 2.48
N PRO A 102 4.55 35.41 3.79
CA PRO A 102 5.52 35.89 4.75
C PRO A 102 6.62 34.85 4.96
N GLY A 103 7.87 35.24 4.67
CA GLY A 103 9.06 34.42 4.86
C GLY A 103 9.29 34.12 6.34
N ARG A 104 9.39 32.83 6.66
CA ARG A 104 9.89 32.34 7.95
C ARG A 104 11.42 32.31 7.87
N VAL A 105 12.07 33.16 8.65
CA VAL A 105 13.54 33.23 8.73
C VAL A 105 14.00 32.18 9.74
N ASP A 106 14.28 30.97 9.27
CA ASP A 106 15.01 29.96 10.06
C ASP A 106 16.52 30.19 9.87
N ASN A 107 17.13 30.83 10.86
CA ASN A 107 18.58 30.95 10.99
C ASN A 107 19.18 29.58 11.38
N GLN A 108 19.35 28.69 10.41
CA GLN A 108 20.20 27.51 10.56
C GLN A 108 21.59 27.83 9.98
N PRO A 109 22.68 27.77 10.78
CA PRO A 109 24.03 27.94 10.25
C PRO A 109 24.35 26.79 9.29
N GLN A 110 24.32 27.08 8.00
CA GLN A 110 24.80 26.19 6.95
C GLN A 110 26.33 26.11 7.00
N PRO A 111 26.95 24.92 6.98
CA PRO A 111 28.38 24.79 6.84
C PRO A 111 28.81 25.29 5.46
N VAL A 112 29.52 26.41 5.42
CA VAL A 112 30.06 27.02 4.21
C VAL A 112 31.08 26.07 3.58
N SER A 113 30.67 25.37 2.52
CA SER A 113 31.55 24.53 1.73
C SER A 113 32.19 25.39 0.64
N VAL A 114 33.39 25.90 0.92
CA VAL A 114 34.18 26.69 -0.04
C VAL A 114 34.66 25.77 -1.17
N SER A 115 34.02 25.86 -2.34
CA SER A 115 34.51 25.21 -3.56
C SER A 115 35.47 26.16 -4.26
N VAL A 116 36.76 25.81 -4.23
CA VAL A 116 37.81 26.52 -4.97
C VAL A 116 37.68 26.14 -6.45
N ILE A 117 37.25 27.09 -7.28
CA ILE A 117 37.18 26.93 -8.73
C ILE A 117 38.57 27.21 -9.31
N GLY A 118 39.26 26.16 -9.75
CA GLY A 118 40.47 26.30 -10.56
C GLY A 118 40.12 26.65 -12.02
N PRO A 119 40.96 27.40 -12.75
CA PRO A 119 40.69 27.86 -14.12
C PRO A 119 40.77 26.77 -15.21
N THR A 120 40.86 25.50 -14.83
CA THR A 120 40.81 24.36 -15.75
C THR A 120 39.63 23.49 -15.36
N GLY A 121 38.56 23.58 -16.16
CA GLY A 121 37.23 23.03 -15.89
C GLY A 121 37.16 21.50 -15.85
N HIS A 122 37.84 20.88 -14.90
CA HIS A 122 37.74 19.46 -14.61
C HIS A 122 37.34 19.27 -13.14
N VAL A 123 36.05 19.03 -12.92
CA VAL A 123 35.51 18.65 -11.61
C VAL A 123 36.01 17.25 -11.28
N GLN A 124 37.04 17.15 -10.44
CA GLN A 124 37.48 15.87 -9.88
C GLN A 124 36.60 15.53 -8.68
N SER A 125 35.83 14.43 -8.80
CA SER A 125 35.16 13.84 -7.63
C SER A 125 36.21 13.41 -6.61
N PRO A 126 36.05 13.75 -5.31
CA PRO A 126 36.99 13.35 -4.27
C PRO A 126 37.02 11.82 -4.19
N ARG A 127 38.13 11.23 -4.67
CA ARG A 127 38.40 9.79 -4.56
C ARG A 127 38.69 9.49 -3.10
N THR A 128 37.69 8.98 -2.39
CA THR A 128 37.87 8.33 -1.09
C THR A 128 38.68 7.06 -1.29
N THR A 129 39.96 7.12 -0.96
CA THR A 129 40.81 5.93 -0.89
C THR A 129 40.36 5.09 0.29
N PRO A 130 40.08 3.79 0.13
CA PRO A 130 39.81 2.92 1.27
C PRO A 130 41.12 2.78 2.05
N MET A 131 41.18 3.41 3.23
CA MET A 131 42.27 3.21 4.19
C MET A 131 42.37 1.72 4.51
N ARG A 132 43.35 1.08 3.88
CA ARG A 132 43.71 -0.31 4.10
C ARG A 132 44.40 -0.39 5.47
N ARG A 133 43.62 -0.56 6.54
CA ARG A 133 44.12 -0.89 7.88
C ARG A 133 44.79 -2.27 7.86
N ARG A 134 46.09 -2.27 7.58
CA ARG A 134 46.99 -3.38 7.91
C ARG A 134 47.45 -3.26 9.37
N ASN A 135 47.70 -4.42 9.96
CA ASN A 135 48.40 -4.66 11.21
C ASN A 135 47.61 -4.50 12.52
N ARG A 136 46.88 -5.58 12.85
CA ARG A 136 46.85 -6.11 14.22
C ARG A 136 47.30 -7.57 14.17
N LEU A 137 48.61 -7.77 14.29
CA LEU A 137 49.17 -9.07 14.66
C LEU A 137 49.16 -9.19 16.19
N SER A 138 48.71 -10.35 16.65
CA SER A 138 49.19 -11.01 17.87
C SER A 138 48.80 -10.41 19.23
N ALA A 139 47.55 -10.68 19.63
CA ALA A 139 47.25 -11.09 20.99
C ALA A 139 46.12 -12.12 20.88
N SER A 140 46.41 -13.40 21.04
CA SER A 140 45.37 -14.44 21.13
C SER A 140 44.50 -14.13 22.35
N PRO A 141 43.20 -13.82 22.19
CA PRO A 141 42.32 -13.69 23.34
C PRO A 141 42.15 -15.08 23.98
N PRO A 142 42.09 -15.18 25.32
CA PRO A 142 41.90 -16.44 26.03
C PRO A 142 40.59 -17.07 25.58
N ASN A 143 40.74 -18.14 24.82
CA ASN A 143 39.72 -18.85 24.11
C ASN A 143 38.86 -19.67 25.09
N ALA A 144 37.96 -18.99 25.79
CA ALA A 144 36.71 -19.56 26.25
C ALA A 144 35.63 -19.01 25.32
N TYR A 145 35.54 -19.52 24.09
CA TYR A 145 34.34 -19.26 23.28
C TYR A 145 33.15 -19.69 24.13
N PRO A 146 32.25 -18.78 24.53
CA PRO A 146 31.04 -19.17 25.24
C PRO A 146 30.38 -20.23 24.37
N ARG A 147 30.23 -21.43 24.95
CA ARG A 147 29.63 -22.60 24.32
C ARG A 147 28.36 -22.11 23.63
N PRO A 148 28.22 -22.31 22.30
CA PRO A 148 27.08 -21.78 21.57
C PRO A 148 25.82 -22.18 22.32
N SER A 149 25.15 -21.21 22.92
CA SER A 149 23.90 -21.45 23.60
C SER A 149 22.97 -22.08 22.57
N LYS A 150 22.27 -23.14 22.98
CA LYS A 150 21.34 -23.86 22.10
C LYS A 150 20.51 -22.80 21.36
N PRO A 151 20.47 -22.79 20.01
CA PRO A 151 19.76 -21.77 19.27
C PRO A 151 18.33 -21.72 19.80
N LYS A 152 17.92 -20.55 20.30
CA LYS A 152 16.53 -20.35 20.71
C LYS A 152 15.66 -20.68 19.50
N PRO A 153 14.58 -21.44 19.66
CA PRO A 153 13.67 -21.69 18.55
C PRO A 153 13.22 -20.34 17.97
N PRO A 154 13.14 -20.21 16.64
CA PRO A 154 12.75 -18.97 16.01
C PRO A 154 11.34 -18.59 16.49
N VAL A 155 11.19 -17.37 17.00
CA VAL A 155 9.88 -16.84 17.39
C VAL A 155 9.01 -16.77 16.13
N GLN A 156 7.95 -17.56 16.09
CA GLN A 156 6.98 -17.57 14.99
C GLN A 156 5.87 -16.56 15.26
N TRP A 157 5.53 -15.77 14.25
CA TRP A 157 4.47 -14.77 14.30
C TRP A 157 3.27 -15.27 13.49
N TYR A 158 2.12 -15.43 14.12
CA TYR A 158 0.92 -15.92 13.44
C TYR A 158 0.04 -14.75 12.98
N CYS A 159 -0.63 -14.94 11.86
CA CYS A 159 -1.70 -14.03 11.44
C CYS A 159 -2.88 -14.09 12.42
N PRO A 160 -3.36 -12.97 12.97
CA PRO A 160 -4.50 -12.95 13.89
C PRO A 160 -5.85 -13.20 13.21
N VAL A 161 -5.88 -13.31 11.87
CA VAL A 161 -7.13 -13.50 11.12
C VAL A 161 -7.67 -14.90 11.30
N PRO A 162 -8.94 -15.06 11.76
CA PRO A 162 -9.56 -16.37 11.92
C PRO A 162 -9.47 -17.19 10.63
N GLY A 163 -8.99 -18.42 10.74
CA GLY A 163 -8.82 -19.34 9.62
C GLY A 163 -7.60 -19.08 8.72
N CYS A 164 -6.85 -17.98 8.93
CA CYS A 164 -5.66 -17.72 8.11
C CYS A 164 -4.45 -18.54 8.59
N GLY A 165 -4.09 -18.43 9.88
CA GLY A 165 -3.05 -19.25 10.52
C GLY A 165 -1.64 -19.21 9.90
N ILE A 166 -1.37 -18.34 8.92
CA ILE A 166 -0.09 -18.33 8.19
C ILE A 166 1.03 -17.88 9.15
N PRO A 167 2.06 -18.73 9.39
CA PRO A 167 3.19 -18.35 10.19
C PRO A 167 4.13 -17.43 9.40
N SER A 168 4.71 -16.47 10.10
CA SER A 168 5.68 -15.50 9.58
C SER A 168 6.96 -15.57 10.40
N GLY A 169 8.11 -15.50 9.73
CA GLY A 169 9.42 -15.55 10.40
C GLY A 169 9.78 -14.23 11.08
N ARG A 170 9.18 -13.12 10.64
CA ARG A 170 9.40 -11.79 11.21
C ARG A 170 8.07 -11.06 11.41
N GLN A 171 8.03 -10.17 12.40
CA GLN A 171 6.87 -9.30 12.66
C GLN A 171 6.46 -8.48 11.42
N GLN A 172 7.43 -7.92 10.69
CA GLN A 172 7.18 -7.17 9.45
C GLN A 172 6.48 -8.00 8.38
N GLU A 173 6.76 -9.31 8.31
CA GLU A 173 6.11 -10.20 7.33
C GLU A 173 4.66 -10.48 7.72
N ARG A 174 4.39 -10.67 9.01
CA ARG A 174 3.03 -10.78 9.56
C ARG A 174 2.23 -9.51 9.26
N ASP A 175 2.79 -8.34 9.53
CA ASP A 175 2.09 -7.06 9.34
C ASP A 175 1.82 -6.81 7.86
N ARG A 176 2.79 -7.12 6.98
CA ARG A 176 2.64 -7.09 5.53
C ARG A 176 1.60 -8.09 5.03
N HIS A 177 1.50 -9.26 5.65
CA HIS A 177 0.48 -10.25 5.33
C HIS A 177 -0.91 -9.80 5.80
N LEU A 178 -1.01 -9.17 6.97
CA LEU A 178 -2.26 -8.66 7.51
C LEU A 178 -2.92 -7.62 6.59
N LYS A 179 -2.12 -6.77 5.94
CA LYS A 179 -2.62 -5.84 4.89
C LYS A 179 -3.37 -6.52 3.76
N SER A 180 -3.04 -7.77 3.42
CA SER A 180 -3.71 -8.51 2.34
C SER A 180 -5.10 -9.02 2.71
N HIS A 181 -5.50 -8.89 3.98
CA HIS A 181 -6.87 -9.14 4.44
C HIS A 181 -7.74 -7.88 4.45
N LEU A 182 -7.13 -6.70 4.30
CA LEU A 182 -7.85 -5.43 4.22
C LEU A 182 -8.15 -5.05 2.76
N PRO A 183 -9.13 -4.17 2.51
CA PRO A 183 -9.38 -3.57 1.19
C PRO A 183 -8.12 -2.97 0.55
N CYS A 184 -8.08 -2.88 -0.78
CA CYS A 184 -6.93 -2.29 -1.47
C CYS A 184 -6.75 -0.82 -1.04
N SER A 185 -5.53 -0.41 -0.71
CA SER A 185 -5.22 0.94 -0.23
C SER A 185 -4.68 1.88 -1.31
N ILE A 186 -4.41 1.37 -2.51
CA ILE A 186 -3.84 2.13 -3.64
C ILE A 186 -4.69 1.85 -4.89
N ALA A 187 -5.06 2.90 -5.61
CA ALA A 187 -5.68 2.84 -6.93
C ALA A 187 -4.80 3.56 -7.97
N CYS A 188 -4.77 3.05 -9.20
CA CYS A 188 -4.09 3.73 -10.30
C CYS A 188 -4.83 5.02 -10.68
N SER A 189 -4.12 6.13 -10.97
CA SER A 189 -4.77 7.39 -11.35
C SER A 189 -5.15 7.47 -12.83
N PHE A 190 -4.51 6.69 -13.70
CA PHE A 190 -4.81 6.68 -15.13
C PHE A 190 -6.25 6.22 -15.40
N ASP A 191 -6.94 6.91 -16.29
CA ASP A 191 -8.27 6.57 -16.80
C ASP A 191 -8.10 5.83 -18.14
N PRO A 192 -8.70 4.65 -18.39
CA PRO A 192 -9.67 3.88 -17.59
C PRO A 192 -9.05 2.74 -16.79
N CYS A 193 -7.89 2.96 -16.16
CA CYS A 193 -7.23 1.90 -15.41
C CYS A 193 -7.95 1.59 -14.09
N LEU A 194 -8.47 0.37 -13.99
CA LEU A 194 -9.17 -0.16 -12.80
C LEU A 194 -8.24 -0.90 -11.83
N TRP A 195 -6.92 -0.82 -12.03
CA TRP A 195 -5.95 -1.51 -11.19
C TRP A 195 -5.96 -0.97 -9.76
N ARG A 196 -5.92 -1.91 -8.81
CA ARG A 196 -5.91 -1.67 -7.37
C ARG A 196 -4.96 -2.63 -6.67
N GLY A 197 -4.37 -2.20 -5.55
CA GLY A 197 -3.47 -3.04 -4.76
C GLY A 197 -3.19 -2.51 -3.35
N ASP A 198 -2.41 -3.30 -2.60
CA ASP A 198 -2.05 -3.08 -1.19
C ASP A 198 -0.57 -2.68 -1.01
N ARG A 199 0.24 -2.70 -2.08
CA ARG A 199 1.69 -2.46 -2.01
C ARG A 199 2.18 -1.50 -3.08
N VAL A 200 3.08 -0.61 -2.64
CA VAL A 200 3.79 0.33 -3.50
C VAL A 200 4.59 -0.40 -4.58
N ASP A 201 5.37 -1.42 -4.22
CA ASP A 201 6.17 -2.16 -5.22
C ASP A 201 5.30 -2.78 -6.34
N THR A 202 4.11 -3.28 -5.99
CA THR A 202 3.19 -3.85 -6.98
C THR A 202 2.54 -2.77 -7.84
N PHE A 203 2.35 -1.58 -7.27
CA PHE A 203 1.86 -0.41 -8.00
C PHE A 203 2.92 0.14 -8.95
N THR A 204 4.18 0.30 -8.51
CA THR A 204 5.29 0.71 -9.37
C THR A 204 5.44 -0.27 -10.54
N LYS A 205 5.41 -1.57 -10.26
CA LYS A 205 5.43 -2.59 -11.33
C LYS A 205 4.26 -2.41 -12.30
N HIS A 206 3.06 -2.18 -11.78
CA HIS A 206 1.88 -1.92 -12.62
C HIS A 206 2.07 -0.68 -13.51
N LEU A 207 2.59 0.43 -12.97
CA LEU A 207 2.89 1.64 -13.73
C LEU A 207 3.87 1.35 -14.88
N CYS A 208 4.98 0.66 -14.59
CA CYS A 208 5.96 0.27 -15.61
C CYS A 208 5.32 -0.61 -16.70
N ASP A 209 4.56 -1.64 -16.30
CA ASP A 209 4.03 -2.66 -17.20
C ASP A 209 2.85 -2.15 -18.07
N LYS A 210 2.02 -1.25 -17.53
CA LYS A 210 0.75 -0.83 -18.16
C LYS A 210 0.75 0.61 -18.66
N HIS A 211 1.53 1.49 -18.04
CA HIS A 211 1.55 2.91 -18.35
C HIS A 211 2.89 3.37 -18.94
N GLN A 212 3.92 2.52 -18.96
CA GLN A 212 5.27 2.84 -19.44
C GLN A 212 5.88 4.06 -18.72
N THR A 213 5.38 4.39 -17.53
CA THR A 213 5.88 5.45 -16.67
C THR A 213 6.62 4.84 -15.48
N ASN A 214 7.79 5.38 -15.17
CA ASN A 214 8.59 4.96 -14.01
C ASN A 214 8.47 5.94 -12.85
N GLU A 215 7.91 7.13 -13.07
CA GLU A 215 7.71 8.12 -12.01
C GLU A 215 6.43 7.78 -11.25
N PRO A 216 6.52 7.41 -9.97
CA PRO A 216 5.34 7.21 -9.13
C PRO A 216 4.75 8.54 -8.65
N ASP A 217 5.41 9.66 -8.95
CA ASP A 217 5.17 10.96 -8.33
C ASP A 217 3.82 11.53 -8.81
N GLY A 218 2.75 11.13 -8.12
CA GLY A 218 1.38 11.60 -8.35
C GLY A 218 0.48 10.69 -9.18
N HIS A 219 0.94 9.50 -9.59
CA HIS A 219 0.15 8.62 -10.47
C HIS A 219 -0.72 7.58 -9.75
N GLY A 220 -0.71 7.57 -8.41
CA GLY A 220 -1.52 6.66 -7.59
C GLY A 220 -2.35 7.44 -6.59
N TYR A 221 -3.63 7.08 -6.48
CA TYR A 221 -4.46 7.55 -5.39
C TYR A 221 -4.27 6.63 -4.19
N GLN A 222 -3.77 7.18 -3.09
CA GLN A 222 -3.85 6.51 -1.80
C GLN A 222 -5.31 6.60 -1.32
N LEU A 223 -5.98 5.45 -1.28
CA LEU A 223 -7.39 5.36 -0.85
C LEU A 223 -7.49 5.55 0.66
N TYR A 224 -6.54 5.00 1.42
CA TYR A 224 -6.41 5.19 2.87
C TYR A 224 -5.02 4.78 3.36
N ASP A 225 -4.67 5.08 4.61
CA ASP A 225 -3.47 4.53 5.26
C ASP A 225 -3.83 3.23 6.03
N PRO A 226 -3.31 2.05 5.62
CA PRO A 226 -3.58 0.80 6.34
C PRO A 226 -2.80 0.65 7.64
N ARG A 227 -1.76 1.48 7.91
CA ARG A 227 -0.88 1.30 9.07
C ARG A 227 -1.62 1.38 10.41
N PRO A 228 -2.52 2.36 10.67
CA PRO A 228 -3.24 2.45 11.93
C PRO A 228 -4.18 1.26 12.17
N LEU A 229 -4.79 0.73 11.10
CA LEU A 229 -5.67 -0.43 11.18
C LEU A 229 -4.87 -1.70 11.51
N VAL A 230 -3.75 -1.92 10.83
CA VAL A 230 -2.86 -3.06 11.11
C VAL A 230 -2.33 -3.01 12.53
N ASP A 231 -1.88 -1.85 12.99
CA ASP A 231 -1.37 -1.67 14.36
C ASP A 231 -2.48 -1.92 15.41
N GLY A 232 -3.69 -1.41 15.17
CA GLY A 232 -4.85 -1.67 16.01
C GLY A 232 -5.18 -3.16 16.13
N ILE A 233 -5.18 -3.91 15.02
CA ILE A 233 -5.44 -5.36 15.02
C ILE A 233 -4.33 -6.09 15.79
N VAL A 234 -3.07 -5.76 15.53
CA VAL A 234 -1.91 -6.40 16.19
C VAL A 234 -1.93 -6.19 17.70
N LYS A 235 -2.37 -5.01 18.15
CA LYS A 235 -2.51 -4.68 19.57
C LYS A 235 -3.80 -5.22 20.20
N GLY A 236 -4.69 -5.82 19.42
CA GLY A 236 -6.01 -6.28 19.88
C GLY A 236 -6.97 -5.15 20.24
N LEU A 237 -6.75 -3.94 19.72
CA LEU A 237 -7.58 -2.75 19.98
C LEU A 237 -8.79 -2.67 19.05
N ILE A 238 -8.70 -3.27 17.86
CA ILE A 238 -9.79 -3.35 16.89
C ILE A 238 -9.90 -4.78 16.36
N SER A 239 -11.13 -5.23 16.10
CA SER A 239 -11.37 -6.48 15.39
C SER A 239 -11.00 -6.33 13.91
N ILE A 240 -10.85 -7.45 13.21
CA ILE A 240 -10.55 -7.43 11.77
C ILE A 240 -11.78 -6.98 10.99
N GLU A 241 -12.96 -7.34 11.45
CA GLU A 241 -14.25 -6.94 10.92
C GLU A 241 -14.39 -5.41 10.99
N ASP A 242 -14.13 -4.81 12.15
CA ASP A 242 -14.16 -3.35 12.33
C ASP A 242 -13.10 -2.65 11.47
N ALA A 243 -11.88 -3.21 11.40
CA ALA A 243 -10.82 -2.67 10.57
C ALA A 243 -11.19 -2.71 9.08
N THR A 244 -11.83 -3.79 8.64
CA THR A 244 -12.31 -3.96 7.26
C THR A 244 -13.41 -2.96 6.95
N GLN A 245 -14.39 -2.81 7.85
CA GLN A 245 -15.49 -1.86 7.69
C GLN A 245 -14.97 -0.41 7.58
N ARG A 246 -14.05 0.00 8.46
CA ARG A 246 -13.41 1.34 8.41
C ARG A 246 -12.62 1.56 7.13
N ALA A 247 -11.95 0.52 6.63
CA ALA A 247 -11.22 0.60 5.37
C ALA A 247 -12.18 0.76 4.18
N ILE A 248 -13.32 0.04 4.17
CA ILE A 248 -14.36 0.19 3.14
C ILE A 248 -14.89 1.63 3.13
N GLU A 249 -15.30 2.17 4.27
CA GLU A 249 -15.80 3.55 4.38
C GLU A 249 -14.80 4.58 3.81
N LYS A 250 -13.50 4.40 4.09
CA LYS A 250 -12.45 5.29 3.56
C LYS A 250 -12.21 5.12 2.07
N VAL A 251 -12.34 3.90 1.57
CA VAL A 251 -12.28 3.61 0.13
C VAL A 251 -13.46 4.28 -0.58
N GLU A 252 -14.67 4.18 -0.03
CA GLU A 252 -15.87 4.80 -0.60
C GLU A 252 -15.77 6.33 -0.61
N GLU A 253 -15.40 6.94 0.52
CA GLU A 253 -15.17 8.38 0.65
C GLU A 253 -14.17 8.87 -0.39
N THR A 254 -13.04 8.17 -0.54
CA THR A 254 -12.01 8.56 -1.49
C THR A 254 -12.42 8.31 -2.94
N ALA A 255 -13.12 7.21 -3.24
CA ALA A 255 -13.62 6.89 -4.58
C ALA A 255 -14.59 7.96 -5.09
N LEU A 256 -15.51 8.42 -4.24
CA LEU A 256 -16.41 9.54 -4.54
C LEU A 256 -15.63 10.82 -4.80
N ARG A 257 -14.63 11.13 -3.96
CA ARG A 257 -13.80 12.33 -4.10
C ARG A 257 -12.99 12.35 -5.39
N ILE A 258 -12.49 11.20 -5.87
CA ILE A 258 -11.72 11.11 -7.12
C ILE A 258 -12.58 10.82 -8.36
N GLY A 259 -13.89 10.64 -8.20
CA GLY A 259 -14.81 10.34 -9.30
C GLY A 259 -14.63 8.95 -9.93
N LYS A 260 -14.09 7.97 -9.21
CA LYS A 260 -13.90 6.59 -9.69
C LYS A 260 -14.92 5.64 -9.06
N LEU A 261 -16.15 5.68 -9.56
CA LEU A 261 -17.28 4.93 -9.00
C LEU A 261 -17.15 3.42 -9.18
N GLU A 262 -16.38 2.95 -10.17
CA GLU A 262 -16.09 1.52 -10.40
C GLU A 262 -15.31 0.88 -9.25
N ILE A 263 -14.74 1.71 -8.36
CA ILE A 263 -14.10 1.21 -7.14
C ILE A 263 -15.15 0.67 -6.15
N LEU A 264 -16.35 1.24 -6.15
CA LEU A 264 -17.44 0.93 -5.21
C LEU A 264 -18.06 -0.46 -5.47
N ASP A 265 -17.98 -0.96 -6.71
CA ASP A 265 -18.53 -2.29 -7.07
C ASP A 265 -17.79 -3.44 -6.37
N ASP A 266 -16.50 -3.24 -6.04
CA ASP A 266 -15.67 -4.22 -5.34
C ASP A 266 -14.61 -3.51 -4.50
N PRO A 267 -14.95 -2.99 -3.30
CA PRO A 267 -14.01 -2.22 -2.48
C PRO A 267 -12.82 -3.06 -2.01
N SER A 268 -12.99 -4.39 -1.93
CA SER A 268 -11.91 -5.32 -1.60
C SER A 268 -10.89 -5.48 -2.72
N GLY A 269 -11.30 -5.19 -3.95
CA GLY A 269 -10.52 -5.39 -5.15
C GLY A 269 -10.40 -6.86 -5.55
N PRO A 270 -9.74 -7.13 -6.69
CA PRO A 270 -9.67 -8.47 -7.23
C PRO A 270 -8.97 -9.39 -6.25
N LYS A 271 -9.73 -10.30 -5.64
CA LYS A 271 -9.17 -11.35 -4.78
C LYS A 271 -8.18 -12.12 -5.64
N ARG A 272 -6.89 -11.97 -5.33
CA ARG A 272 -5.84 -12.77 -5.99
C ARG A 272 -6.27 -14.21 -5.81
N LYS A 273 -6.60 -14.89 -6.92
CA LYS A 273 -6.74 -16.35 -6.92
C LYS A 273 -5.41 -16.87 -6.42
N ARG A 274 -5.31 -17.17 -5.12
CA ARG A 274 -4.13 -17.79 -4.55
C ARG A 274 -4.08 -19.15 -5.21
N GLY A 275 -3.28 -19.25 -6.28
CA GLY A 275 -2.88 -20.55 -6.78
C GLY A 275 -2.13 -21.18 -5.62
N PHE A 276 -2.82 -22.05 -4.88
CA PHE A 276 -2.18 -22.96 -3.95
C PHE A 276 -1.18 -23.76 -4.80
N ARG A 277 0.10 -23.40 -4.68
CA ARG A 277 1.22 -24.16 -5.21
C ARG A 277 1.73 -25.07 -4.13
#